data_AF-A0A804KSL2-F1
#
_entry.id   AF-A0A804KSL2-F1
#
_cell.length_a   1.000
_cell.length_b   1.000
_cell.length_c   1.000
_cell.angle_alpha   90.00
_cell.angle_beta   90.00
_cell.angle_gamma   90.00
#
_symmetry.space_group_name_H-M   'P 1'
#
loop_
_entity.id
_entity.type
_entity.pdbx_description
1 polymer ?
#
loop_
_entity_poly.entity_id
_entity_poly.type
_entity_poly.pdbx_seq_one_letter_code
_entity_poly.pdbx_strand_id
1 'polypeptide(L)'
;MSPSMSHHATARSAGEALPRGIPRYVLSRKARDSVVPHFWGGSRAKGVFESLHRDLMVAFSNWEFDPMNTSNPFPNNEGSVHKWQGYKDKLVQVELQRYLAQKLAWIQYHESPEGGHFFMCVDHWGDAILKALLHSDDTST
;
A
#
# COMPACT_ATOMS: atom_id res chain seq x y z
N MET A 1 -8.72 -42.08 51.81
CA MET A 1 -7.45 -41.37 52.06
C MET A 1 -6.50 -41.80 50.96
N SER A 2 -6.25 -40.94 49.98
CA SER A 2 -5.41 -41.24 48.81
C SER A 2 -4.14 -40.37 48.89
N PRO A 3 -2.94 -40.92 48.67
CA PRO A 3 -1.73 -40.13 48.73
C PRO A 3 -1.45 -39.41 47.40
N SER A 4 -1.07 -38.14 47.54
CA SER A 4 -0.56 -37.23 46.53
C SER A 4 0.84 -37.68 46.05
N MET A 5 1.04 -37.78 44.74
CA MET A 5 2.36 -37.89 44.12
C MET A 5 2.59 -36.68 43.22
N SER A 6 3.46 -35.78 43.68
CA SER A 6 4.04 -34.69 42.89
C SER A 6 5.14 -35.25 41.99
N HIS A 7 5.00 -35.11 40.68
CA HIS A 7 6.10 -35.33 39.73
C HIS A 7 6.48 -34.00 39.07
N HIS A 8 7.66 -33.51 39.45
CA HIS A 8 8.42 -32.48 38.74
C HIS A 8 8.80 -33.00 37.34
N ALA A 9 8.39 -32.30 36.29
CA ALA A 9 8.87 -32.54 34.93
C ALA A 9 10.08 -31.63 34.64
N THR A 10 11.28 -32.22 34.63
CA THR A 10 12.51 -31.57 34.16
C THR A 10 12.62 -31.76 32.65
N ALA A 11 12.55 -30.66 31.88
CA ALA A 11 12.81 -30.67 30.45
C ALA A 11 14.30 -30.91 30.18
N ARG A 12 14.65 -32.06 29.60
CA ARG A 12 15.99 -32.31 29.04
C ARG A 12 16.07 -31.68 27.65
N SER A 13 16.95 -30.69 27.50
CA SER A 13 17.36 -30.10 26.22
C SER A 13 18.00 -31.18 25.34
N ALA A 14 17.43 -31.43 24.17
CA ALA A 14 18.08 -32.20 23.11
C ALA A 14 19.25 -31.36 22.56
N GLY A 15 20.47 -31.82 22.79
CA GLY A 15 21.67 -31.26 22.16
C GLY A 15 21.80 -31.80 20.75
N GLU A 16 21.36 -31.02 19.76
CA GLU A 16 21.67 -31.27 18.36
C GLU A 16 23.07 -30.68 18.06
N ALA A 17 24.00 -31.54 17.67
CA ALA A 17 25.37 -31.16 17.37
C ALA A 17 25.43 -30.36 16.05
N LEU A 18 25.91 -29.11 16.12
CA LEU A 18 26.15 -28.25 14.95
C LEU A 18 27.29 -28.82 14.08
N PRO A 19 27.19 -28.74 12.73
CA PRO A 19 28.27 -29.13 11.83
C PRO A 19 29.51 -28.26 12.05
N ARG A 20 30.68 -28.89 12.12
CA ARG A 20 31.96 -28.23 12.41
C ARG A 20 32.31 -27.23 11.31
N GLY A 21 32.57 -25.97 11.69
CA GLY A 21 33.24 -25.02 10.80
C GLY A 21 32.89 -23.54 10.96
N ILE A 22 31.89 -23.16 11.76
CA ILE A 22 31.54 -21.74 11.92
C ILE A 22 32.00 -21.24 13.31
N PRO A 23 32.94 -20.29 13.38
CA PRO A 23 33.38 -19.72 14.65
C PRO A 23 32.22 -19.02 15.39
N ARG A 24 32.09 -19.27 16.70
CA ARG A 24 30.96 -18.85 17.56
C ARG A 24 30.67 -17.33 17.56
N TYR A 25 31.65 -16.51 17.17
CA TYR A 25 31.53 -15.06 17.07
C TYR A 25 30.83 -14.58 15.78
N VAL A 26 30.75 -15.42 14.73
CA VAL A 26 30.09 -15.07 13.46
C VAL A 26 28.57 -15.09 13.58
N LEU A 27 28.02 -15.95 14.43
CA LEU A 27 26.58 -16.01 14.74
C LEU A 27 26.09 -14.87 15.64
N SER A 28 26.98 -14.11 16.28
CA SER A 28 26.60 -13.01 17.17
C SER A 28 26.50 -11.65 16.46
N ARG A 29 27.09 -11.51 15.26
CA ARG A 29 27.01 -10.28 14.47
C ARG A 29 25.79 -10.23 13.54
N LYS A 30 25.35 -11.39 13.01
CA LYS A 30 24.17 -11.44 12.13
C LYS A 30 22.82 -11.29 12.85
N ALA A 31 22.82 -11.29 14.19
CA ALA A 31 21.61 -11.16 15.00
C ALA A 31 21.47 -9.81 15.73
N ARG A 32 22.46 -8.90 15.66
CA ARG A 32 22.42 -7.59 16.34
C ARG A 32 22.28 -6.39 15.40
N ASP A 33 22.64 -6.54 14.14
CA ASP A 33 22.48 -5.45 13.15
C ASP A 33 21.15 -5.55 12.37
N SER A 34 20.26 -6.45 12.80
CA SER A 34 18.87 -6.41 12.39
C SER A 34 18.17 -5.31 13.19
N VAL A 35 18.28 -4.08 12.72
CA VAL A 35 17.30 -3.04 13.06
C VAL A 35 16.03 -3.36 12.29
N VAL A 36 15.40 -4.49 12.61
CA VAL A 36 13.95 -4.52 12.66
C VAL A 36 13.62 -3.71 13.90
N PRO A 37 12.95 -2.56 13.78
CA PRO A 37 12.50 -1.84 14.96
C PRO A 37 11.74 -2.84 15.83
N HIS A 38 12.20 -3.02 17.06
CA HIS A 38 11.46 -3.67 18.12
C HIS A 38 10.26 -2.77 18.48
N PHE A 39 9.32 -2.62 17.53
CA PHE A 39 8.24 -1.67 17.63
C PHE A 39 7.03 -2.10 16.81
N TRP A 40 6.63 -3.37 16.89
CA TRP A 40 5.25 -3.77 16.61
C TRP A 40 4.83 -4.84 17.64
N GLY A 41 4.43 -4.38 18.83
CA GLY A 41 3.62 -5.22 19.71
C GLY A 41 2.34 -5.61 18.98
N GLY A 42 1.89 -6.86 19.15
CA GLY A 42 0.80 -7.47 18.37
C GLY A 42 -0.48 -6.63 18.26
N SER A 43 -0.74 -5.74 19.22
CA SER A 43 -1.90 -4.83 19.21
C SER A 43 -1.86 -3.79 18.09
N ARG A 44 -0.68 -3.23 17.74
CA ARG A 44 -0.58 -2.21 16.68
C ARG A 44 -0.77 -2.82 15.29
N ALA A 45 -0.19 -3.99 15.05
CA ALA A 45 -0.33 -4.68 13.77
C ALA A 45 -1.78 -5.11 13.54
N LYS A 46 -2.45 -5.58 14.60
CA LYS A 46 -3.89 -5.88 14.58
C LYS A 46 -4.74 -4.64 14.30
N GLY A 47 -4.45 -3.51 14.95
CA GLY A 47 -5.17 -2.26 14.72
C GLY A 47 -5.09 -1.78 13.27
N VAL A 48 -3.88 -1.76 12.68
CA VAL A 48 -3.70 -1.37 11.26
C VAL A 48 -4.40 -2.32 10.31
N PHE A 49 -4.32 -3.63 10.55
CA PHE A 49 -5.02 -4.63 9.73
C PHE A 49 -6.53 -4.41 9.75
N GLU A 50 -7.13 -4.25 10.94
CA GLU A 50 -8.57 -4.07 11.05
C GLU A 50 -9.04 -2.75 10.43
N SER A 51 -8.27 -1.67 10.57
CA SER A 51 -8.56 -0.39 9.91
C SER A 51 -8.53 -0.52 8.39
N LEU A 52 -7.44 -1.06 7.83
CA LEU A 52 -7.34 -1.28 6.38
C LEU A 52 -8.46 -2.19 5.85
N HIS A 53 -8.81 -3.24 6.59
CA HIS A 53 -9.89 -4.14 6.19
C HIS A 53 -11.24 -3.42 6.16
N ARG A 54 -11.54 -2.59 7.18
CA ARG A 54 -12.76 -1.78 7.22
C ARG A 54 -12.79 -0.73 6.11
N ASP A 55 -11.66 -0.07 5.86
CA ASP A 55 -11.55 0.94 4.80
C ASP A 55 -11.78 0.31 3.42
N LEU A 56 -11.22 -0.88 3.16
CA LEU A 56 -11.47 -1.62 1.92
C LEU A 56 -12.94 -2.07 1.78
N MET A 57 -13.57 -2.51 2.87
CA MET A 57 -15.00 -2.85 2.82
C MET A 57 -15.87 -1.66 2.39
N VAL A 58 -15.57 -0.46 2.88
CA VAL A 58 -16.29 0.77 2.49
C VAL A 58 -15.90 1.21 1.07
N ALA A 59 -14.62 1.15 0.70
CA ALA A 59 -14.16 1.54 -0.62
C ALA A 59 -14.85 0.74 -1.74
N PHE A 60 -15.10 -0.56 -1.50
CA PHE A 60 -15.76 -1.47 -2.44
C PHE A 60 -17.22 -1.81 -2.06
N SER A 61 -17.85 -1.07 -1.14
CA SER A 61 -19.28 -1.25 -0.85
C SER A 61 -20.15 -0.66 -1.95
N ASN A 62 -21.47 -0.83 -1.82
CA ASN A 62 -22.41 -0.09 -2.63
C ASN A 62 -22.42 1.39 -2.21
N TRP A 63 -22.35 2.28 -3.20
CA TRP A 63 -22.48 3.72 -3.01
C TRP A 63 -23.81 4.18 -3.59
N GLU A 64 -24.47 5.13 -2.91
CA GLU A 64 -25.74 5.73 -3.38
C GLU A 64 -25.53 6.71 -4.55
N PHE A 65 -24.28 7.04 -4.85
CA PHE A 65 -23.88 7.96 -5.89
C PHE A 65 -23.12 7.26 -7.02
N ASP A 66 -23.48 7.59 -8.25
CA ASP A 66 -22.79 7.15 -9.44
C ASP A 66 -21.86 8.27 -9.95
N PRO A 67 -20.52 8.11 -9.87
CA PRO A 67 -19.58 9.11 -10.35
C PRO A 67 -19.78 9.45 -11.83
N MET A 68 -20.37 8.56 -12.61
CA MET A 68 -20.66 8.77 -14.03
C MET A 68 -21.77 9.80 -14.31
N ASN A 69 -22.54 10.21 -13.29
CA ASN A 69 -23.61 11.19 -13.44
C ASN A 69 -23.22 12.56 -12.86
N THR A 70 -21.93 12.79 -12.62
CA THR A 70 -21.40 14.06 -12.11
C THR A 70 -21.29 15.11 -13.22
N SER A 71 -21.77 16.33 -12.95
CA SER A 71 -21.54 17.48 -13.82
C SER A 71 -20.15 18.07 -13.65
N ASN A 72 -19.63 18.75 -14.68
CA ASN A 72 -18.36 19.46 -14.59
C ASN A 72 -18.39 20.50 -13.45
N PRO A 73 -17.52 20.40 -12.43
CA PRO A 73 -17.47 21.37 -11.34
C PRO A 73 -16.90 22.73 -11.77
N PHE A 74 -16.21 22.82 -12.91
CA PHE A 74 -15.58 24.03 -13.44
C PHE A 74 -16.12 24.39 -14.84
N PRO A 75 -17.40 24.77 -14.96
CA PRO A 75 -18.02 25.04 -16.26
C PRO A 75 -17.45 26.27 -16.97
N ASN A 76 -16.86 27.23 -16.25
CA ASN A 76 -16.28 28.44 -16.85
C ASN A 76 -14.75 28.37 -16.99
N ASN A 77 -14.17 27.16 -16.99
CA ASN A 77 -12.73 26.94 -17.09
C ASN A 77 -11.92 27.62 -15.97
N GLU A 78 -12.52 27.82 -14.80
CA GLU A 78 -11.83 28.31 -13.59
C GLU A 78 -10.91 27.26 -12.95
N GLY A 79 -10.96 26.02 -13.45
CA GLY A 79 -10.13 24.91 -13.00
C GLY A 79 -10.27 23.70 -13.92
N SER A 80 -9.49 22.66 -13.63
CA SER A 80 -9.51 21.39 -14.35
C SER A 80 -9.49 20.23 -13.37
N VAL A 81 -10.08 19.10 -13.78
CA VAL A 81 -10.02 17.85 -13.03
C VAL A 81 -9.14 16.89 -13.80
N HIS A 82 -8.11 16.36 -13.14
CA HIS A 82 -7.17 15.42 -13.73
C HIS A 82 -7.20 14.09 -12.99
N LYS A 83 -7.04 12.99 -13.72
CA LYS A 83 -7.03 11.63 -13.18
C LYS A 83 -5.86 10.85 -13.76
N TRP A 84 -5.00 10.34 -12.88
CA TRP A 84 -3.89 9.46 -13.26
C TRP A 84 -4.18 8.02 -12.88
N GLN A 85 -3.91 7.09 -13.80
CA GLN A 85 -4.13 5.66 -13.62
C GLN A 85 -2.88 4.86 -14.03
N GLY A 86 -2.53 3.86 -13.24
CA GLY A 86 -1.55 2.86 -13.64
C GLY A 86 -2.13 1.88 -14.65
N TYR A 87 -1.47 1.70 -15.81
CA TYR A 87 -1.89 0.75 -16.83
C TYR A 87 -1.82 -0.71 -16.34
N LYS A 88 -0.86 -1.02 -15.45
CA LYS A 88 -0.65 -2.34 -14.86
C LYS A 88 -1.36 -2.50 -13.50
N ASP A 89 -2.34 -1.63 -13.20
CA ASP A 89 -3.17 -1.76 -12.01
C ASP A 89 -3.99 -3.06 -12.07
N LYS A 90 -3.88 -3.86 -11.01
CA LYS A 90 -4.55 -5.16 -10.88
C LYS A 90 -5.75 -5.11 -9.93
N LEU A 91 -5.91 -4.01 -9.18
CA LEU A 91 -7.03 -3.83 -8.28
C LEU A 91 -8.19 -3.11 -8.99
N VAL A 92 -7.87 -2.07 -9.76
CA VAL A 92 -8.85 -1.35 -10.59
C VAL A 92 -8.36 -1.33 -12.03
N GLN A 93 -9.10 -2.01 -12.91
CA GLN A 93 -8.72 -2.15 -14.31
C GLN A 93 -8.78 -0.81 -15.06
N VAL A 94 -7.82 -0.61 -15.96
CA VAL A 94 -7.64 0.64 -16.71
C VAL A 94 -8.84 0.95 -17.63
N GLU A 95 -9.50 -0.09 -18.14
CA GLU A 95 -10.66 0.01 -19.02
C GLU A 95 -11.82 0.78 -18.39
N LEU A 96 -12.06 0.56 -17.09
CA LEU A 96 -13.10 1.29 -16.34
C LEU A 96 -12.79 2.79 -16.32
N GLN A 97 -11.53 3.16 -16.12
CA GLN A 97 -11.13 4.56 -16.04
C GLN A 97 -11.17 5.25 -17.40
N ARG A 98 -10.79 4.54 -18.47
CA ARG A 98 -10.98 5.01 -19.85
C ARG A 98 -12.44 5.28 -20.16
N TYR A 99 -13.34 4.36 -19.78
CA TYR A 99 -14.78 4.55 -19.98
C TYR A 99 -15.32 5.75 -19.19
N LEU A 100 -14.88 5.92 -17.93
CA LEU A 100 -15.18 7.10 -17.11
C LEU A 100 -14.74 8.40 -17.80
N ALA A 101 -13.52 8.47 -18.30
CA ALA A 101 -12.99 9.65 -18.99
C ALA A 101 -13.74 9.95 -20.30
N GLN A 102 -14.21 8.91 -21.02
CA GLN A 102 -15.04 9.09 -22.21
C GLN A 102 -16.41 9.66 -21.88
N LYS A 103 -17.07 9.16 -20.82
CA LYS A 103 -18.39 9.66 -20.41
C LYS A 103 -18.32 11.04 -19.76
N LEU A 104 -17.26 11.31 -19.01
CA LEU A 104 -17.00 12.57 -18.32
C LEU A 104 -15.86 13.31 -19.01
N ALA A 105 -16.12 13.81 -20.21
CA ALA A 105 -15.11 14.43 -21.09
C ALA A 105 -14.39 15.67 -20.50
N TRP A 106 -14.90 16.21 -19.38
CA TRP A 106 -14.25 17.28 -18.62
C TRP A 106 -13.11 16.78 -17.71
N ILE A 107 -12.93 15.47 -17.56
CA ILE A 107 -11.80 14.87 -16.83
C ILE A 107 -10.62 14.68 -17.79
N GLN A 108 -9.50 15.31 -17.47
CA GLN A 108 -8.22 15.09 -18.14
C GLN A 108 -7.59 13.79 -17.64
N TYR A 109 -7.58 12.76 -18.47
CA TYR A 109 -7.16 11.42 -18.07
C TYR A 109 -5.74 11.09 -18.55
N HIS A 110 -4.93 10.54 -17.65
CA HIS A 110 -3.51 10.27 -17.83
C HIS A 110 -3.19 8.82 -17.44
N GLU A 111 -2.40 8.14 -18.25
CA GLU A 111 -1.99 6.77 -17.99
C GLU A 111 -0.49 6.67 -17.76
N SER A 112 -0.11 5.89 -16.75
CA SER A 112 1.26 5.47 -16.52
C SER A 112 1.46 4.06 -17.10
N PRO A 113 2.23 3.89 -18.20
CA PRO A 113 2.38 2.59 -18.88
C PRO A 113 2.91 1.47 -17.98
N GLU A 114 3.77 1.83 -17.03
CA GLU A 114 4.42 0.90 -16.10
C GLU A 114 3.81 0.94 -14.69
N GLY A 115 2.88 1.87 -14.42
CA GLY A 115 2.28 2.08 -13.12
C GLY A 115 1.31 0.97 -12.73
N GLY A 116 1.40 0.50 -11.48
CA GLY A 116 0.37 -0.31 -10.82
C GLY A 116 -0.56 0.53 -9.94
N HIS A 117 -1.37 -0.10 -9.09
CA HIS A 117 -2.33 0.60 -8.22
C HIS A 117 -1.69 1.70 -7.35
N PHE A 118 -0.49 1.41 -6.83
CA PHE A 118 0.25 2.31 -5.94
C PHE A 118 1.41 3.02 -6.65
N PHE A 119 1.31 3.29 -7.96
CA PHE A 119 2.38 3.96 -8.69
C PHE A 119 2.74 5.34 -8.10
N MET A 120 1.77 5.99 -7.44
CA MET A 120 1.95 7.25 -6.70
C MET A 120 2.94 7.14 -5.52
N CYS A 121 3.20 5.93 -5.01
CA CYS A 121 4.17 5.69 -3.94
C CYS A 121 5.61 5.48 -4.46
N VAL A 122 5.81 5.50 -5.78
CA VAL A 122 7.13 5.31 -6.41
C VAL A 122 7.72 6.67 -6.73
N ASP A 123 8.89 6.97 -6.14
CA ASP A 123 9.59 8.27 -6.13
C ASP A 123 9.11 9.32 -7.15
N HIS A 124 9.86 9.79 -8.13
CA HIS A 124 9.50 10.73 -9.21
C HIS A 124 8.02 11.02 -9.66
N TRP A 125 7.01 10.17 -9.44
CA TRP A 125 5.63 10.40 -9.91
C TRP A 125 4.95 11.61 -9.28
N GLY A 126 5.19 11.88 -7.99
CA GLY A 126 4.64 13.07 -7.33
C GLY A 126 5.10 14.36 -8.01
N ASP A 127 6.41 14.49 -8.23
CA ASP A 127 7.00 15.64 -8.93
C ASP A 127 6.52 15.74 -10.38
N ALA A 128 6.37 14.61 -11.07
CA ALA A 128 5.87 14.59 -12.45
C ALA A 128 4.42 15.10 -12.55
N ILE A 129 3.54 14.69 -11.63
CA ILE A 129 2.15 15.15 -11.55
C ILE A 129 2.12 16.64 -11.21
N LEU A 130 2.89 17.08 -10.20
CA LEU A 130 2.95 18.50 -9.83
C LEU A 130 3.46 19.37 -10.98
N LYS A 131 4.50 18.93 -11.69
CA LYS A 131 4.95 19.61 -12.91
C LYS A 131 3.85 19.67 -13.96
N ALA A 132 3.16 18.57 -14.25
CA ALA A 132 2.07 18.57 -15.23
C ALA A 132 0.92 19.52 -14.85
N LEU A 133 0.65 19.70 -13.55
CA LEU A 133 -0.39 20.60 -13.04
C LEU A 133 0.05 22.07 -12.94
N LEU A 134 1.34 22.33 -12.72
CA LEU A 134 1.89 23.66 -12.44
C LEU A 134 2.70 24.26 -13.60
N HIS A 135 2.92 23.53 -14.69
CA HIS A 135 3.46 24.14 -15.90
C HIS A 135 2.42 25.11 -16.43
N SER A 136 2.60 26.39 -16.12
CA SER A 136 2.01 27.49 -16.86
C SER A 136 2.50 27.38 -18.30
N ASP A 137 1.58 27.37 -19.26
CA ASP A 137 1.91 27.60 -20.66
C ASP A 137 2.44 29.03 -20.81
N ASP A 138 3.72 29.24 -20.49
CA ASP A 138 4.47 30.45 -20.83
C ASP A 138 4.83 30.46 -22.33
N THR A 139 3.89 30.05 -23.18
CA THR A 139 3.94 30.17 -24.64
C THR A 139 2.80 31.05 -25.11
N SER A 140 2.79 32.29 -24.63
CA SER A 140 2.27 33.42 -25.41
C SER A 140 3.46 34.07 -26.12
N THR A 141 3.73 33.61 -27.34
CA THR A 141 4.50 34.34 -28.37
C THR A 141 3.64 34.49 -29.60
#